data_AF-A0A961GTA9-F1
#
_entry.id   AF-A0A961GTA9-F1
#
_cell.length_a   1.000
_cell.length_b   1.000
_cell.length_c   1.000
_cell.angle_alpha   90.00
_cell.angle_beta   90.00
_cell.angle_gamma   90.00
#
_symmetry.space_group_name_H-M   'P 1'
#
loop_
_entity.id
_entity.type
_entity.pdbx_description
1 polymer ?
#
loop_
_entity_poly.entity_id
_entity_poly.type
_entity_poly.pdbx_seq_one_letter_code
_entity_poly.pdbx_strand_id
1 'polypeptide(L)'
;VSTDRIAFRSGVLFVDGGQTGGVIERVLLGEGGVHPCGDVQPGDIVTVHWDWVCEVVDSATSRCLAAAELAALGSANRALASAGTVDLGG
;
A
#
# COMPACT_ATOMS: atom_id res chain seq x y z
N VAL A 1 -1.16 27.07 -6.99
CA VAL A 1 -1.08 25.84 -6.16
C VAL A 1 -1.75 24.76 -6.99
N SER A 2 -1.01 23.75 -7.44
CA SER A 2 -1.61 22.67 -8.25
C SER A 2 -2.65 21.97 -7.39
N THR A 3 -3.91 22.01 -7.83
CA THR A 3 -5.08 21.36 -7.21
C THR A 3 -5.04 19.84 -7.34
N ASP A 4 -3.96 19.29 -7.88
CA ASP A 4 -3.88 17.90 -8.33
C ASP A 4 -3.39 16.92 -7.26
N ARG A 5 -3.58 17.29 -5.98
CA ARG A 5 -3.16 16.48 -4.84
C ARG A 5 -4.32 16.20 -3.91
N ILE A 6 -4.40 14.97 -3.43
CA ILE A 6 -5.36 14.55 -2.40
C ILE A 6 -4.64 14.21 -1.10
N ALA A 7 -5.37 14.31 0.00
CA ALA A 7 -4.94 13.72 1.26
C ALA A 7 -5.20 12.22 1.20
N PHE A 8 -4.13 11.44 1.33
CA PHE A 8 -4.18 9.98 1.41
C PHE A 8 -3.85 9.57 2.85
N ARG A 9 -4.59 8.59 3.38
CA ARG A 9 -4.30 7.99 4.69
C ARG A 9 -3.97 6.53 4.47
N SER A 10 -2.71 6.17 4.74
CA SER A 10 -2.28 4.77 4.71
C SER A 10 -2.97 3.95 5.82
N GLY A 11 -3.13 2.66 5.58
CA GLY A 11 -3.51 1.71 6.64
C GLY A 11 -2.44 1.64 7.73
N VAL A 12 -2.85 1.22 8.94
CA VAL A 12 -1.90 0.95 10.02
C VAL A 12 -1.42 -0.49 9.90
N LEU A 13 -0.11 -0.68 9.93
CA LEU A 13 0.53 -1.99 9.98
C LEU A 13 1.25 -2.17 11.32
N PHE A 14 1.16 -3.37 11.88
CA PHE A 14 1.93 -3.77 13.06
C PHE A 14 3.01 -4.79 12.65
N VAL A 15 4.26 -4.49 12.97
CA VAL A 15 5.43 -5.33 12.66
C VAL A 15 6.25 -5.49 13.93
N ASP A 16 6.44 -6.73 14.38
CA ASP A 16 7.22 -7.08 15.59
C ASP A 16 6.81 -6.31 16.86
N GLY A 17 5.51 -6.01 17.00
CA GLY A 17 4.96 -5.21 18.10
C GLY A 17 5.14 -3.70 17.94
N GLY A 18 5.87 -3.24 16.92
CA GLY A 18 5.91 -1.85 16.48
C GLY A 18 4.74 -1.50 15.55
N GLN A 19 4.38 -0.23 15.50
CA GLN A 19 3.33 0.30 14.62
C GLN A 19 3.97 1.17 13.53
N THR A 20 3.53 1.00 12.29
CA THR A 20 3.85 1.87 11.14
C THR A 20 2.60 2.16 10.32
N GLY A 21 2.65 3.15 9.43
CA GLY A 21 1.49 3.61 8.65
C GLY A 21 0.49 4.44 9.47
N GLY A 22 -0.75 4.57 8.97
CA GLY A 22 -1.77 5.45 9.55
C GLY A 22 -1.46 6.95 9.38
N VAL A 23 -0.43 7.27 8.59
CA VAL A 23 0.02 8.65 8.34
C VAL A 23 -0.85 9.25 7.24
N ILE A 24 -1.12 10.55 7.38
CA ILE A 24 -1.75 11.34 6.32
C ILE A 24 -0.65 12.00 5.50
N GLU A 25 -0.67 11.78 4.20
CA GLU A 25 0.28 12.33 3.24
C GLU A 25 -0.45 12.92 2.03
N ARG A 26 0.27 13.69 1.21
CA ARG A 26 -0.28 14.32 0.02
C ARG A 26 0.28 13.66 -1.23
N VAL A 27 -0.58 12.94 -1.93
CA VAL A 27 -0.27 12.27 -3.19
C VAL A 27 -0.91 12.99 -4.37
N LEU A 28 -0.30 12.89 -5.54
CA LEU A 28 -0.80 13.34 -6.82
C LEU A 28 -1.96 12.47 -7.28
N LEU A 29 -2.96 13.04 -7.94
CA LEU A 29 -4.05 12.28 -8.60
C LEU A 29 -3.59 11.52 -9.85
N GLY A 30 -2.38 11.80 -10.32
CA GLY A 30 -1.79 11.16 -11.48
C GLY A 30 -0.37 11.63 -11.77
N GLU A 31 0.26 11.02 -12.77
CA GLU A 31 1.60 11.38 -13.24
C GLU A 31 1.49 12.24 -14.51
N GLY A 32 2.25 13.33 -14.59
CA GLY A 32 2.31 14.16 -15.81
C GLY A 32 0.97 14.79 -16.23
N GLY A 33 0.01 14.93 -15.31
CA GLY A 33 -1.33 15.45 -15.59
C GLY A 33 -2.31 14.43 -16.17
N VAL A 34 -1.97 13.14 -16.20
CA VAL A 34 -2.87 12.05 -16.62
C VAL A 34 -3.45 11.39 -15.37
N HIS A 35 -4.78 11.34 -15.27
CA HIS A 35 -5.49 10.74 -14.14
C HIS A 35 -6.03 9.36 -14.53
N PRO A 36 -5.34 8.26 -14.21
CA PRO A 36 -5.75 6.93 -14.64
C PRO A 36 -7.07 6.47 -13.97
N CYS A 37 -7.43 7.08 -12.84
CA CYS A 37 -8.48 6.58 -11.94
C CYS A 37 -9.86 7.24 -12.13
N GLY A 38 -9.97 8.25 -13.00
CA GLY A 38 -11.17 9.11 -13.04
C GLY A 38 -11.32 9.97 -11.78
N ASP A 39 -12.55 10.35 -11.44
CA ASP A 39 -12.85 11.21 -10.29
C ASP A 39 -12.74 10.47 -8.96
N VAL A 40 -11.64 10.68 -8.23
CA VAL A 40 -11.45 10.19 -6.86
C VAL A 40 -12.26 11.01 -5.87
N GLN A 41 -13.03 10.35 -5.01
CA GLN A 41 -13.85 10.98 -3.97
C GLN A 41 -13.32 10.69 -2.56
N PRO A 42 -13.58 11.59 -1.57
CA PRO A 42 -13.27 11.30 -0.18
C PRO A 42 -13.94 10.01 0.31
N GLY A 43 -13.13 9.08 0.81
CA GLY A 43 -13.59 7.77 1.29
C GLY A 43 -13.33 6.62 0.31
N ASP A 44 -12.94 6.93 -0.93
CA ASP A 44 -12.50 5.91 -1.88
C ASP A 44 -11.25 5.18 -1.36
N ILE A 45 -11.21 3.88 -1.65
CA ILE A 45 -10.02 3.07 -1.45
C ILE A 45 -9.23 3.15 -2.75
N VAL A 46 -7.97 3.51 -2.66
CA VAL A 46 -7.11 3.66 -3.82
C VAL A 46 -5.82 2.89 -3.66
N THR A 47 -5.19 2.51 -4.77
CA THR A 47 -3.79 2.10 -4.77
C THR A 47 -2.90 3.28 -5.15
N VAL A 48 -1.71 3.31 -4.54
CA VAL A 48 -0.74 4.38 -4.70
C VAL A 48 0.59 3.76 -5.12
N HIS A 49 1.24 4.36 -6.12
CA HIS A 49 2.61 4.06 -6.49
C HIS A 49 3.45 5.31 -6.23
N TRP A 50 4.40 5.20 -5.31
CA TRP A 50 5.21 6.31 -4.82
C TRP A 50 4.35 7.45 -4.28
N ASP A 51 4.20 8.55 -5.02
CA ASP A 51 3.45 9.71 -4.63
C ASP A 51 2.23 9.99 -5.53
N TRP A 52 1.73 9.01 -6.31
CA TRP A 52 0.52 9.18 -7.10
C TRP A 52 -0.51 8.04 -6.99
N VAL A 53 -1.79 8.40 -7.18
CA VAL A 53 -2.91 7.46 -7.25
C VAL A 53 -2.93 6.73 -8.59
N CYS A 54 -3.06 5.40 -8.56
CA CYS A 54 -3.05 4.55 -9.76
C CYS A 54 -4.44 4.06 -10.16
N GLU A 55 -5.27 3.70 -9.19
CA GLU A 55 -6.63 3.21 -9.41
C GLU A 55 -7.50 3.41 -8.15
N VAL A 56 -8.81 3.54 -8.35
CA VAL A 56 -9.81 3.36 -7.29
C VAL A 56 -10.21 1.89 -7.26
N VAL A 57 -10.13 1.27 -6.10
CA VAL A 57 -10.49 -0.14 -5.90
C VAL A 57 -11.75 -0.25 -5.05
N ASP A 58 -12.61 -1.21 -5.41
CA ASP A 58 -13.78 -1.50 -4.59
C ASP A 58 -13.41 -2.33 -3.35
N SER A 59 -14.35 -2.39 -2.39
CA SER A 59 -14.16 -3.13 -1.15
C SER A 59 -13.94 -4.63 -1.37
N ALA A 60 -14.42 -5.20 -2.48
CA ALA A 60 -14.20 -6.62 -2.79
C ALA A 60 -12.76 -6.86 -3.23
N THR A 61 -12.26 -6.07 -4.17
CA THR A 61 -10.89 -6.05 -4.67
C THR A 61 -9.91 -5.77 -3.55
N SER A 62 -10.18 -4.78 -2.70
CA SER A 62 -9.36 -4.48 -1.52
C SER A 62 -9.21 -5.70 -0.59
N ARG A 63 -10.30 -6.43 -0.32
CA ARG A 63 -10.25 -7.67 0.48
C ARG A 63 -9.46 -8.77 -0.22
N CYS A 64 -9.62 -8.92 -1.53
CA CYS A 64 -8.85 -9.90 -2.32
C CYS A 64 -7.35 -9.58 -2.29
N LEU A 65 -6.97 -8.31 -2.44
CA LEU A 65 -5.58 -7.85 -2.34
C LEU A 65 -5.00 -8.14 -0.96
N ALA A 66 -5.72 -7.80 0.11
CA ALA A 66 -5.27 -8.10 1.48
C ALA A 66 -5.08 -9.61 1.71
N ALA A 67 -5.98 -10.44 1.20
CA ALA A 67 -5.85 -11.90 1.29
C ALA A 67 -4.64 -12.42 0.49
N ALA A 68 -4.41 -11.89 -0.72
CA ALA A 68 -3.27 -12.24 -1.55
C ALA A 68 -1.94 -11.82 -0.91
N GLU A 69 -1.88 -10.62 -0.33
CA GLU A 69 -0.72 -10.11 0.39
C GLU A 69 -0.40 -10.99 1.60
N LEU A 70 -1.39 -11.33 2.43
CA LEU A 70 -1.21 -12.24 3.56
C LEU A 70 -0.71 -13.62 3.12
N ALA A 71 -1.21 -14.16 2.01
CA ALA A 71 -0.75 -15.43 1.47
C ALA A 71 0.71 -15.36 0.96
N ALA A 72 1.09 -14.25 0.31
CA ALA A 72 2.45 -14.00 -0.15
C ALA A 72 3.43 -13.88 1.02
N LEU A 73 3.09 -13.07 2.03
CA LEU A 73 3.86 -12.92 3.27
C LEU A 73 4.02 -14.25 4.00
N GLY A 74 2.94 -15.03 4.12
CA GLY A 74 3.00 -16.36 4.72
C GLY A 74 3.93 -17.31 3.96
N SER A 75 3.99 -17.19 2.63
CA SER A 75 4.90 -17.99 1.80
C SER A 75 6.36 -17.56 1.96
N ALA A 76 6.63 -16.25 1.99
CA ALA A 76 7.95 -15.70 2.25
C ALA A 76 8.47 -16.09 3.64
N ASN A 77 7.64 -16.01 4.68
CA ASN A 77 8.00 -16.40 6.04
C ASN A 77 8.32 -17.90 6.15
N ARG A 78 7.57 -18.77 5.45
CA ARG A 78 7.90 -20.20 5.39
C ARG A 78 9.24 -20.45 4.68
N ALA A 79 9.50 -19.73 3.59
CA ALA A 79 10.77 -19.85 2.87
C ALA A 79 11.96 -19.45 3.77
N LEU A 80 11.85 -18.31 4.48
CA LEU A 80 12.85 -17.85 5.45
C LEU A 80 13.07 -18.85 6.59
N ALA A 81 11.99 -19.39 7.16
CA ALA A 81 12.09 -20.41 8.21
C ALA A 81 12.78 -21.69 7.73
N SER A 82 12.54 -22.08 6.47
CA SER A 82 13.15 -23.26 5.86
C SER A 82 14.60 -23.06 5.41
N ALA A 83 15.01 -21.82 5.16
CA ALA A 83 16.36 -21.47 4.71
C ALA A 83 17.41 -21.58 5.84
N GLY A 84 16.97 -21.70 7.11
CA GLY A 84 17.85 -21.64 8.27
C GLY A 84 18.41 -20.22 8.49
N THR A 85 18.78 -19.88 9.72
CA THR A 85 19.49 -18.64 10.01
C THR A 85 20.79 -18.61 9.21
N VAL A 86 20.85 -17.79 8.17
CA VAL A 86 22.14 -17.46 7.53
C VAL A 86 22.88 -16.58 8.53
N ASP A 87 23.91 -17.14 9.16
CA ASP A 87 24.87 -16.38 9.94
C ASP A 87 25.58 -15.39 9.01
N LEU A 88 25.10 -14.14 9.00
CA LEU A 88 25.80 -13.01 8.39
C LEU A 88 26.90 -12.61 9.36
N GLY A 89 27.94 -13.44 9.45
CA GLY A 89 29.02 -13.33 10.43
C GLY A 89 29.49 -11.89 10.63
N GLY A 90 29.54 -11.48 11.89
CA GLY A 90 30.15 -10.22 12.35
C GLY A 90 31.67 -10.28 12.42
#